data_AF-J9E3S5-F1
#
_entry.id   AF-J9E3S5-F1
#
_cell.length_a   1.000
_cell.length_b   1.000
_cell.length_c   1.000
_cell.angle_alpha   90.00
_cell.angle_beta   90.00
_cell.angle_gamma   90.00
#
_symmetry.space_group_name_H-M   'P 1'
#
loop_
_entity.id
_entity.type
_entity.pdbx_description
1 polymer ?
#
loop_
_entity_poly.entity_id
_entity_poly.type
_entity_poly.pdbx_seq_one_letter_code
_entity_poly.pdbx_strand_id
1 'polypeptide(L)'
;MTDQFDEDTGDYPLVMPGPLWKRFKQTLADFVLLLVNKCKSSYVFDQRLMDGVIQLLTGLADSQVRAFRHTSTFIAMKLSSALVDVAFGVGGSESKEYKT
;
A
#
# COMPACT_ATOMS: atom_id res chain seq x y z
N MET A 1 13.55 -7.79 -14.46
CA MET A 1 12.99 -6.59 -13.79
C MET A 1 14.11 -5.76 -13.17
N THR A 2 15.05 -6.38 -12.44
CA THR A 2 16.25 -5.71 -11.91
C THR A 2 17.31 -5.43 -12.98
N ASP A 3 17.42 -6.27 -14.02
CA ASP A 3 18.42 -6.10 -15.10
C ASP A 3 18.18 -4.90 -16.05
N GLN A 4 17.02 -4.24 -15.95
CA GLN A 4 16.72 -2.99 -16.68
C GLN A 4 16.77 -1.76 -15.77
N PHE A 5 17.12 -1.93 -14.51
CA PHE A 5 17.17 -0.84 -13.56
C PHE A 5 18.55 -0.19 -13.63
N ASP A 6 18.58 1.06 -14.08
CA ASP A 6 19.80 1.86 -14.12
C ASP A 6 20.13 2.33 -12.69
N GLU A 7 20.89 1.51 -11.96
CA GLU A 7 21.26 1.77 -10.56
C GLU A 7 22.18 3.00 -10.42
N ASP A 8 22.83 3.44 -11.50
CA ASP A 8 23.86 4.49 -11.47
C ASP A 8 23.33 5.88 -11.11
N THR A 9 22.03 6.14 -11.31
CA THR A 9 21.46 7.45 -10.96
C THR A 9 21.01 7.49 -9.49
N GLY A 10 20.66 6.35 -8.87
CA GLY A 10 20.16 6.29 -7.48
C GLY A 10 18.85 7.07 -7.20
N ASP A 11 18.39 7.88 -8.15
CA ASP A 11 17.20 8.69 -8.09
C ASP A 11 15.99 7.90 -8.58
N TYR A 12 15.09 7.62 -7.64
CA TYR A 12 13.78 7.05 -7.94
C TYR A 12 12.68 7.98 -7.41
N PRO A 13 11.43 7.87 -7.92
CA PRO A 13 10.32 8.80 -7.63
C PRO A 13 10.04 9.13 -6.15
N LEU A 14 10.51 8.29 -5.22
CA LEU A 14 10.37 8.48 -3.78
C LEU A 14 11.52 9.26 -3.12
N VAL A 15 12.68 9.36 -3.76
CA VAL A 15 13.88 10.05 -3.27
C VAL A 15 14.14 11.35 -4.02
N MET A 16 13.63 11.49 -5.26
CA MET A 16 13.81 12.73 -6.02
C MET A 16 13.23 13.95 -5.28
N PRO A 17 14.04 15.01 -5.07
CA PRO A 17 13.57 16.24 -4.46
C PRO A 17 12.70 17.03 -5.44
N GLY A 18 11.52 17.47 -5.00
CA GLY A 18 10.67 18.36 -5.78
C GLY A 18 9.19 18.32 -5.35
N PRO A 19 8.43 19.41 -5.57
CA PRO A 19 7.01 19.45 -5.23
C PRO A 19 6.18 18.42 -6.01
N LEU A 20 6.58 18.08 -7.24
CA LEU A 20 5.93 17.05 -8.06
C LEU A 20 6.08 15.65 -7.42
N TRP A 21 7.29 15.28 -7.02
CA TRP A 21 7.58 13.97 -6.40
C TRP A 21 6.97 13.84 -4.99
N LYS A 22 6.90 14.94 -4.24
CA LYS A 22 6.14 15.00 -2.98
C LYS A 22 4.66 14.72 -3.20
N ARG A 23 4.05 15.32 -4.23
CA ARG A 23 2.66 15.03 -4.61
C ARG A 23 2.50 13.58 -5.04
N PHE A 24 3.39 13.06 -5.88
CA PHE A 24 3.36 11.66 -6.31
C PHE A 24 3.37 10.70 -5.11
N LYS A 25 4.25 10.92 -4.12
CA LYS A 25 4.31 10.13 -2.89
C LYS A 25 3.00 10.19 -2.09
N GLN A 26 2.38 11.36 -2.00
CA GLN A 26 1.07 11.52 -1.36
C GLN A 26 -0.02 10.79 -2.15
N THR A 27 -0.10 11.00 -3.46
CA THR A 27 -1.06 10.32 -4.34
C THR A 27 -0.93 8.80 -4.30
N LEU A 28 0.30 8.27 -4.22
CA LEU A 28 0.54 6.83 -4.06
C LEU A 28 0.00 6.32 -2.72
N ALA A 29 0.22 7.06 -1.63
CA ALA A 29 -0.32 6.69 -0.32
C ALA A 29 -1.85 6.76 -0.30
N ASP A 30 -2.44 7.80 -0.87
CA ASP A 30 -3.89 7.97 -0.97
C ASP A 30 -4.53 6.90 -1.86
N PHE A 31 -3.84 6.49 -2.93
CA PHE A 31 -4.29 5.41 -3.79
C PHE A 31 -4.35 4.07 -3.03
N VAL A 32 -3.33 3.73 -2.24
CA VAL A 32 -3.33 2.51 -1.41
C VAL A 32 -4.49 2.54 -0.41
N LEU A 33 -4.71 3.69 0.24
CA LEU A 33 -5.81 3.87 1.18
C LEU A 33 -7.19 3.75 0.49
N LEU A 34 -7.35 4.35 -0.68
CA LEU A 34 -8.59 4.28 -1.46
C LEU A 34 -8.84 2.86 -1.97
N LEU A 35 -7.81 2.15 -2.41
CA LEU A 35 -7.88 0.76 -2.84
C LEU A 35 -8.42 -0.12 -1.71
N VAL A 36 -7.84 -0.03 -0.51
CA VAL A 36 -8.29 -0.79 0.68
C VAL A 36 -9.74 -0.43 1.05
N ASN A 37 -10.08 0.87 1.04
CA ASN A 37 -11.44 1.33 1.35
C ASN A 37 -12.50 0.88 0.33
N LYS A 38 -12.15 0.81 -0.96
CA LYS A 38 -13.06 0.30 -2.00
C LYS A 38 -13.16 -1.23 -1.95
N CYS A 39 -12.07 -1.93 -1.66
CA CYS A 39 -12.07 -3.38 -1.48
C CYS A 39 -12.89 -3.85 -0.27
N LYS A 40 -13.08 -3.01 0.77
CA LYS A 40 -13.98 -3.29 1.91
C LYS A 40 -15.45 -3.52 1.51
N SER A 41 -15.95 -2.84 0.47
CA SER A 41 -17.39 -2.83 0.14
C SER A 41 -17.86 -4.05 -0.64
N SER A 42 -16.94 -4.86 -1.17
CA SER A 42 -17.26 -5.93 -2.11
C SER A 42 -16.51 -7.19 -1.73
N TYR A 43 -16.72 -7.74 -0.52
CA TYR A 43 -16.35 -9.10 -0.09
C TYR A 43 -14.89 -9.59 -0.33
N VAL A 44 -13.99 -8.75 -0.85
CA VAL A 44 -12.67 -9.12 -1.41
C VAL A 44 -11.57 -8.76 -0.41
N PHE A 45 -11.72 -9.28 0.80
CA PHE A 45 -10.59 -9.94 1.46
C PHE A 45 -10.68 -11.42 1.14
N ASP A 46 -10.76 -11.75 -0.15
CA ASP A 46 -10.47 -13.12 -0.54
C ASP A 46 -9.02 -13.34 -0.13
N GLN A 47 -8.80 -14.26 0.81
CA GLN A 47 -7.54 -14.44 1.54
C GLN A 47 -6.34 -14.47 0.58
N ARG A 48 -6.54 -14.97 -0.64
CA ARG A 48 -5.58 -15.03 -1.73
C ARG A 48 -5.10 -13.67 -2.28
N LEU A 49 -5.96 -12.65 -2.40
CA LEU A 49 -5.56 -11.36 -2.99
C LEU A 49 -4.65 -10.58 -2.04
N MET A 50 -5.03 -10.49 -0.76
CA MET A 50 -4.18 -9.84 0.25
C MET A 50 -2.90 -10.63 0.52
N ASP A 51 -2.97 -11.97 0.58
CA ASP A 51 -1.78 -12.81 0.71
C ASP A 51 -0.84 -12.63 -0.51
N GLY A 52 -1.39 -12.55 -1.73
CA GLY A 52 -0.62 -12.26 -2.94
C GLY A 52 0.03 -10.87 -2.93
N VAL A 53 -0.67 -9.83 -2.48
CA VAL A 53 -0.12 -8.47 -2.34
C VAL A 53 0.98 -8.43 -1.27
N ILE A 54 0.77 -9.09 -0.13
CA ILE A 54 1.77 -9.18 0.95
C ILE A 54 3.01 -9.94 0.48
N GLN A 55 2.86 -11.07 -0.21
CA GLN A 55 3.97 -11.85 -0.77
C GLN A 55 4.75 -11.05 -1.81
N LEU A 56 4.06 -10.33 -2.69
CA LEU A 56 4.70 -9.44 -3.66
C LEU A 56 5.48 -8.31 -2.98
N LEU A 57 4.86 -7.61 -2.02
CA LEU A 57 5.51 -6.52 -1.29
C LEU A 57 6.71 -7.02 -0.47
N THR A 58 6.60 -8.18 0.15
CA THR A 58 7.69 -8.84 0.89
C THR A 58 8.84 -9.22 -0.04
N GLY A 59 8.54 -9.84 -1.19
CA GLY A 59 9.57 -10.18 -2.19
C GLY A 59 10.28 -8.95 -2.78
N LEU A 60 9.54 -7.84 -2.97
CA LEU A 60 10.12 -6.57 -3.38
C LEU A 60 10.93 -5.88 -2.26
N ALA A 61 10.53 -6.07 -0.99
CA ALA A 61 11.26 -5.57 0.18
C ALA A 61 12.60 -6.29 0.41
N ASP A 62 12.73 -7.54 -0.03
CA ASP A 62 13.97 -8.33 0.03
C ASP A 62 14.88 -8.14 -1.21
N SER A 63 14.45 -7.33 -2.19
CA SER A 63 15.25 -7.06 -3.39
C SER A 63 16.54 -6.31 -3.06
N GLN A 64 17.64 -6.58 -3.79
CA GLN A 64 18.91 -5.87 -3.65
C GLN A 64 18.87 -4.42 -4.18
N VAL A 65 17.84 -4.05 -4.94
CA VAL A 65 17.65 -2.69 -5.46
C VAL A 65 16.99 -1.80 -4.41
N ARG A 66 17.67 -0.70 -4.03
CA ARG A 66 17.17 0.27 -3.04
C ARG A 66 15.80 0.84 -3.41
N ALA A 67 15.57 1.13 -4.69
CA ALA A 67 14.31 1.67 -5.17
C ALA A 67 13.13 0.73 -4.88
N PHE A 68 13.29 -0.58 -5.11
CA PHE A 68 12.24 -1.56 -4.82
C PHE A 68 11.98 -1.68 -3.33
N ARG A 69 13.04 -1.83 -2.49
CA ARG A 69 12.88 -1.93 -1.03
C ARG A 69 12.17 -0.73 -0.44
N HIS A 70 12.60 0.47 -0.82
CA HIS A 70 12.08 1.69 -0.23
C HIS A 70 10.63 1.94 -0.66
N THR A 71 10.27 1.57 -1.89
CA THR A 71 8.91 1.69 -2.42
C THR A 71 7.98 0.65 -1.78
N SER A 72 8.40 -0.61 -1.73
CA SER A 72 7.59 -1.69 -1.18
C SER A 72 7.35 -1.51 0.31
N THR A 73 8.36 -1.13 1.09
CA THR A 73 8.21 -0.88 2.53
C THR A 73 7.29 0.32 2.79
N PHE A 74 7.38 1.38 1.97
CA PHE A 74 6.48 2.53 2.09
C PHE A 74 5.02 2.14 1.82
N ILE A 75 4.77 1.36 0.76
CA ILE A 75 3.44 0.85 0.43
C ILE A 75 2.94 -0.09 1.52
N ALA A 76 3.78 -1.00 2.03
CA ALA A 76 3.43 -1.94 3.09
C ALA A 76 3.02 -1.23 4.38
N MET A 77 3.73 -0.17 4.78
CA MET A 77 3.38 0.64 5.96
C MET A 77 2.05 1.40 5.78
N LYS A 78 1.75 1.86 4.57
CA LYS A 78 0.46 2.50 4.27
C LYS A 78 -0.68 1.49 4.21
N LEU A 79 -0.42 0.31 3.66
CA LEU A 79 -1.35 -0.82 3.62
C LEU A 79 -1.69 -1.27 5.05
N SER A 80 -0.70 -1.52 5.91
CA SER A 80 -0.95 -1.94 7.30
C SER A 80 -1.77 -0.92 8.08
N SER A 81 -1.50 0.38 7.91
CA SER A 81 -2.29 1.45 8.53
C SER A 81 -3.74 1.43 8.05
N ALA A 82 -3.96 1.33 6.73
CA ALA A 82 -5.29 1.27 6.14
C ALA A 82 -6.05 0.00 6.56
N LEU A 83 -5.37 -1.14 6.70
CA LEU A 83 -5.95 -2.38 7.21
C LEU A 83 -6.41 -2.24 8.66
N VAL A 84 -5.60 -1.60 9.50
CA VAL A 84 -5.94 -1.30 10.90
C VAL A 84 -7.15 -0.36 10.96
N ASP A 85 -7.17 0.70 10.16
CA ASP A 85 -8.32 1.62 10.08
C ASP A 85 -9.60 0.90 9.64
N VAL A 86 -9.51 -0.05 8.70
CA VAL A 86 -10.64 -0.88 8.30
C VAL A 86 -11.06 -1.82 9.43
N ALA A 87 -10.13 -2.47 10.13
CA ALA A 87 -10.44 -3.35 11.25
C ALA A 87 -11.15 -2.60 12.38
N PHE A 88 -10.67 -1.40 12.75
CA PHE A 88 -11.33 -0.53 13.73
C PHE A 88 -12.65 0.07 13.19
N GLY A 89 -12.73 0.39 11.90
CA GLY A 89 -13.94 0.91 11.25
C GLY A 89 -15.03 -0.13 10.98
N VAL A 90 -14.70 -1.43 10.98
CA VAL A 90 -15.66 -2.54 10.89
C VAL A 90 -16.30 -2.84 12.24
N GLY A 91 -15.61 -2.59 13.36
CA GLY A 91 -16.17 -2.71 14.71
C GLY A 91 -17.26 -1.69 15.07
N GLY A 92 -17.47 -0.66 14.24
CA GLY A 92 -18.54 0.34 14.40
C GLY A 92 -19.81 0.05 13.58
N SER A 93 -19.80 -1.00 12.75
CA SER A 93 -20.92 -1.36 11.88
C SER A 93 -21.63 -2.66 12.30
N GLU A 94 -21.68 -2.94 13.60
CA GLU A 94 -22.59 -3.93 14.23
C GLU A 94 -23.48 -3.26 15.31
N SER A 95 -23.91 -2.01 15.09
CA SER A 95 -24.81 -1.33 16.04
C SER A 95 -25.83 -0.42 15.35
N LYS A 96 -26.44 -0.87 14.25
CA LYS A 96 -27.65 -0.25 13.69
C LYS A 96 -28.71 -1.28 13.30
N GLU A 97 -28.86 -2.33 14.09
CA GLU A 97 -30.01 -3.23 13.98
C GLU A 97 -30.59 -3.53 15.37
N TYR A 98 -30.96 -2.49 16.13
CA TYR A 98 -31.94 -2.61 17.23
C TYR A 98 -32.42 -1.21 17.63
N LYS A 99 -33.43 -0.71 16.92
CA LYS A 99 -34.45 0.17 17.50
C LYS A 99 -35.66 0.20 16.57
N THR A 100 -36.48 -0.84 16.69
CA THR A 100 -37.93 -0.72 16.49
C THR A 100 -38.53 -0.36 17.84
#